data_AF-A0A4Y6RWX9-F1
#
_entry.id   AF-A0A4Y6RWX9-F1
#
_cell.length_a   1.000
_cell.length_b   1.000
_cell.length_c   1.000
_cell.angle_alpha   90.00
_cell.angle_beta   90.00
_cell.angle_gamma   90.00
#
_symmetry.space_group_name_H-M   'P 1'
#
loop_
_entity.id
_entity.type
_entity.pdbx_description
1 polymer ?
#
loop_
_entity_poly.entity_id
_entity_poly.type
_entity_poly.pdbx_seq_one_letter_code
_entity_poly.pdbx_strand_id
1 'polypeptide(L)'
;MMTRNTVNEVKEYIDFLEISASDVVFAKKAWDYIYPHAEGALHEFYAHKLMRSFSKSIPTFNEFILTGKQIQYWDRLFTYGFDDKYFSNVNKVSFSHKKLNIPLSHYISSYGVILNEFEKILKVECADDPRLLEMLSGLRKFVFVDVSIVCKMYDAVLID
;
A
#
# COMPACT_ATOMS: atom_id res chain seq x y z
N MET A 1 -16.04 16.23 2.66
CA MET A 1 -15.48 17.18 3.65
C MET A 1 -14.71 16.32 4.65
N MET A 2 -13.39 16.47 4.72
CA MET A 2 -12.57 15.73 5.70
C MET A 2 -12.97 16.16 7.12
N THR A 3 -13.01 15.22 8.05
CA THR A 3 -13.03 15.58 9.47
C THR A 3 -11.60 15.99 9.85
N ARG A 4 -11.45 16.99 10.74
CA ARG A 4 -10.12 17.43 11.22
C ARG A 4 -9.30 16.29 11.85
N ASN A 5 -9.95 15.21 12.29
CA ASN A 5 -9.29 14.05 12.88
C ASN A 5 -8.40 13.32 11.87
N THR A 6 -8.88 12.98 10.67
CA THR A 6 -8.12 12.14 9.72
C THR A 6 -6.81 12.78 9.27
N VAL A 7 -6.78 14.11 9.11
CA VAL A 7 -5.56 14.85 8.72
C VAL A 7 -4.53 14.87 9.85
N ASN A 8 -4.97 15.04 11.10
CA ASN A 8 -4.07 15.01 12.25
C ASN A 8 -3.46 13.62 12.48
N GLU A 9 -4.22 12.57 12.19
CA GLU A 9 -3.80 11.18 12.41
C GLU A 9 -2.70 10.74 11.45
N VAL A 10 -2.75 11.17 10.19
CA VAL A 10 -1.65 10.90 9.26
C VAL A 10 -0.42 11.68 9.62
N LYS A 11 -0.58 12.90 10.12
CA LYS A 11 0.54 13.67 10.62
C LYS A 11 1.25 12.92 11.75
N GLU A 12 0.52 12.28 12.66
CA GLU A 12 1.11 11.44 13.72
C GLU A 12 1.95 10.29 13.14
N TYR A 13 1.48 9.57 12.12
CA TYR A 13 2.26 8.49 11.50
C TYR A 13 3.45 9.00 10.67
N ILE A 14 3.29 10.11 9.96
CA ILE A 14 4.36 10.80 9.23
C ILE A 14 5.46 11.23 10.20
N ASP A 15 5.08 11.84 11.32
CA ASP A 15 5.99 12.30 12.36
C ASP A 15 6.68 11.10 13.03
N PHE A 16 5.94 10.03 13.35
CA PHE A 16 6.47 8.82 13.97
C PHE A 16 7.48 8.08 13.09
N LEU A 17 7.25 8.05 11.77
CA LEU A 17 8.16 7.44 10.79
C LEU A 17 9.23 8.41 10.28
N GLU A 18 9.27 9.63 10.83
CA GLU A 18 10.21 10.68 10.46
C GLU A 18 10.28 10.89 8.94
N ILE A 19 9.11 11.00 8.29
CA ILE A 19 9.04 11.20 6.85
C ILE A 19 9.47 12.63 6.53
N SER A 20 10.60 12.73 5.85
CA SER A 20 11.19 13.96 5.35
C SER A 20 10.76 14.27 3.91
N ALA A 21 11.03 15.49 3.43
CA ALA A 21 10.84 15.83 2.03
C ALA A 21 11.67 14.93 1.08
N SER A 22 12.85 14.47 1.50
CA SER A 22 13.65 13.52 0.72
C SER A 22 12.98 12.15 0.64
N ASP A 23 12.33 11.67 1.70
CA ASP A 23 11.61 10.39 1.65
C ASP A 23 10.48 10.43 0.61
N VAL A 24 9.77 11.56 0.48
CA VAL A 24 8.75 11.74 -0.56
C VAL A 24 9.35 11.65 -1.96
N VAL A 25 10.49 12.32 -2.20
CA VAL A 25 11.19 12.27 -3.48
C VAL A 25 11.65 10.85 -3.80
N PHE A 26 12.21 10.14 -2.82
CA PHE A 26 12.71 8.78 -3.02
C PHE A 26 11.62 7.73 -3.10
N ALA A 27 10.49 7.89 -2.40
CA ALA A 27 9.32 7.03 -2.54
C ALA A 27 8.73 7.14 -3.95
N LYS A 28 8.59 8.37 -4.47
CA LYS A 28 8.16 8.57 -5.87
C LYS A 28 9.16 7.98 -6.86
N LYS A 29 10.45 8.26 -6.67
CA LYS A 29 11.49 7.70 -7.54
C LYS A 29 11.51 6.18 -7.53
N ALA A 30 11.37 5.56 -6.36
CA ALA A 30 11.22 4.12 -6.23
C ALA A 30 10.03 3.61 -7.06
N TRP A 31 8.89 4.29 -6.97
CA TRP A 31 7.71 3.96 -7.75
C TRP A 31 7.93 4.08 -9.26
N ASP A 32 8.68 5.08 -9.74
CA ASP A 32 8.99 5.23 -11.17
C ASP A 32 9.70 3.97 -11.74
N TYR A 33 10.51 3.27 -10.94
CA TYR A 33 11.11 1.97 -11.31
C TYR A 33 10.16 0.79 -11.09
N ILE A 34 9.28 0.84 -10.10
CA ILE A 34 8.36 -0.27 -9.79
C ILE A 34 7.19 -0.32 -10.78
N TYR A 35 6.64 0.83 -11.16
CA TYR A 35 5.41 0.96 -11.94
C TYR A 35 5.39 0.12 -13.23
N PRO A 36 6.46 0.11 -14.07
CA PRO A 36 6.49 -0.72 -15.28
C PRO A 36 6.40 -2.22 -15.02
N HIS A 37 6.74 -2.67 -13.80
CA HIS A 37 6.75 -4.08 -13.40
C HIS A 37 5.65 -4.42 -12.38
N ALA A 38 4.81 -3.44 -12.00
CA ALA A 38 3.82 -3.59 -10.94
C ALA A 38 2.76 -4.65 -11.25
N GLU A 39 2.40 -4.84 -12.52
CA GLU A 39 1.50 -5.92 -12.93
C GLU A 39 2.07 -7.30 -12.61
N GLY A 40 3.35 -7.54 -12.95
CA GLY A 40 4.05 -8.78 -12.63
C GLY A 40 4.18 -9.01 -11.12
N ALA A 41 4.54 -7.97 -10.36
CA ALA A 41 4.61 -8.04 -8.89
C ALA A 41 3.27 -8.44 -8.26
N LEU A 42 2.16 -7.90 -8.77
CA LEU A 42 0.82 -8.22 -8.28
C LEU A 42 0.36 -9.61 -8.70
N HIS A 43 0.79 -10.10 -9.87
CA HIS A 43 0.57 -11.49 -10.25
C HIS A 43 1.24 -12.45 -9.26
N GLU A 44 2.51 -12.20 -8.90
CA GLU A 44 3.22 -12.98 -7.87
C GLU A 44 2.51 -12.92 -6.51
N PHE A 45 2.00 -11.75 -6.14
CA PHE A 45 1.16 -11.60 -4.94
C PHE A 45 -0.08 -12.50 -4.96
N TYR A 46 -0.83 -12.56 -6.06
CA TYR A 46 -2.01 -13.42 -6.19
C TYR A 46 -1.66 -14.91 -6.31
N ALA A 47 -0.50 -15.23 -6.88
CA ALA A 47 0.03 -16.59 -6.94
C ALA A 47 0.46 -17.15 -5.57
N HIS A 48 0.73 -16.27 -4.60
CA HIS A 48 1.09 -16.64 -3.24
C HIS A 48 0.05 -17.57 -2.59
N LYS A 49 0.50 -18.62 -1.88
CA LYS A 49 -0.36 -19.70 -1.37
C LYS A 49 -1.52 -19.18 -0.53
N LEU A 50 -1.27 -18.21 0.35
CA LEU A 50 -2.30 -17.60 1.20
C LEU A 50 -3.36 -16.90 0.34
N MET A 51 -2.93 -16.15 -0.68
CA MET A 51 -3.84 -15.41 -1.55
C MET A 51 -4.66 -16.34 -2.45
N ARG A 52 -4.06 -17.42 -2.98
CA ARG A 52 -4.82 -18.43 -3.73
C ARG A 52 -5.85 -19.17 -2.89
N SER A 53 -5.57 -19.36 -1.60
CA SER A 53 -6.56 -19.97 -0.69
C SER A 53 -7.70 -18.99 -0.43
N PHE A 54 -7.37 -17.72 -0.22
CA PHE A 54 -8.32 -16.67 0.10
C PHE A 54 -9.20 -16.26 -1.10
N SER A 55 -8.64 -16.23 -2.31
CA SER A 55 -9.39 -15.89 -3.53
C SER A 55 -10.53 -16.86 -3.80
N LYS A 56 -10.36 -18.14 -3.46
CA LYS A 56 -11.40 -19.17 -3.61
C LYS A 56 -12.63 -18.93 -2.74
N SER A 57 -12.50 -18.19 -1.64
CA SER A 57 -13.62 -17.86 -0.76
C SER A 57 -14.35 -16.56 -1.14
N ILE A 58 -13.90 -15.87 -2.19
CA ILE A 58 -14.55 -14.65 -2.69
C ILE A 58 -15.21 -14.94 -4.04
N PRO A 59 -16.56 -15.04 -4.11
CA PRO A 59 -17.26 -15.34 -5.35
C PRO A 59 -17.04 -14.32 -6.48
N THR A 60 -16.75 -13.06 -6.13
CA THR A 60 -16.52 -11.96 -7.07
C THR A 60 -15.04 -11.72 -7.37
N PHE A 61 -14.15 -12.64 -6.96
CA PHE A 61 -12.73 -12.50 -7.18
C PHE A 61 -12.42 -12.53 -8.67
N ASN A 62 -11.72 -11.49 -9.14
CA ASN A 62 -11.21 -11.40 -10.50
C ASN A 62 -9.84 -10.75 -10.43
N GLU A 63 -8.79 -11.56 -10.64
CA GLU A 63 -7.41 -11.13 -10.53
C GLU A 63 -7.11 -9.95 -11.44
N PHE A 64 -7.47 -10.03 -12.72
CA PHE A 64 -7.21 -8.97 -13.70
C PHE A 64 -7.80 -7.61 -13.27
N ILE A 65 -9.06 -7.60 -12.83
CA ILE A 65 -9.72 -6.38 -12.33
C ILE A 65 -9.06 -5.86 -11.06
N LEU A 66 -8.70 -6.77 -10.14
CA LEU A 66 -8.11 -6.39 -8.85
C LEU A 66 -6.67 -5.88 -9.02
N THR A 67 -5.88 -6.49 -9.90
CA THR A 67 -4.53 -6.01 -10.28
C THR A 67 -4.60 -4.58 -10.80
N GLY A 68 -5.51 -4.30 -11.75
CA GLY A 68 -5.68 -2.93 -12.26
C GLY A 68 -6.05 -1.92 -11.16
N LYS A 69 -6.93 -2.30 -10.23
CA LYS A 69 -7.29 -1.46 -9.08
C LYS A 69 -6.12 -1.23 -8.11
N GLN A 70 -5.32 -2.27 -7.86
CA GLN A 70 -4.15 -2.15 -7.00
C GLN A 70 -3.08 -1.26 -7.63
N ILE A 71 -2.78 -1.40 -8.92
CA ILE A 71 -1.83 -0.51 -9.61
C ILE A 71 -2.29 0.95 -9.48
N GLN A 72 -3.56 1.24 -9.72
CA GLN A 72 -4.10 2.60 -9.56
C GLN A 72 -4.02 3.11 -8.12
N TYR A 73 -4.20 2.23 -7.14
CA TYR A 73 -4.09 2.58 -5.72
C TYR A 73 -2.65 2.96 -5.35
N TRP A 74 -1.69 2.12 -5.71
CA TRP A 74 -0.27 2.35 -5.45
C TRP A 74 0.26 3.56 -6.22
N ASP A 75 -0.11 3.69 -7.50
CA ASP A 75 0.26 4.85 -8.30
C ASP A 75 -0.25 6.15 -7.69
N ARG A 76 -1.50 6.13 -7.20
CA ARG A 76 -2.05 7.29 -6.50
C ARG A 76 -1.22 7.65 -5.27
N LEU A 77 -0.89 6.66 -4.43
CA LEU A 77 -0.12 6.86 -3.21
C LEU A 77 1.27 7.45 -3.50
N PHE A 78 2.03 6.85 -4.41
CA PHE A 78 3.42 7.27 -4.64
C PHE A 78 3.55 8.53 -5.52
N THR A 79 2.59 8.78 -6.41
CA THR A 79 2.64 9.97 -7.28
C THR A 79 2.11 11.23 -6.57
N TYR A 80 1.12 11.09 -5.69
CA TYR A 80 0.43 12.24 -5.11
C TYR A 80 0.47 12.30 -3.57
N GLY A 81 1.01 11.28 -2.92
CA GLY A 81 1.12 11.22 -1.47
C GLY A 81 -0.23 11.12 -0.74
N PHE A 82 -0.21 11.56 0.52
CA PHE A 82 -1.33 11.44 1.47
C PHE A 82 -2.29 12.63 1.39
N ASP A 83 -2.98 12.80 0.26
CA ASP A 83 -3.97 13.86 0.09
C ASP A 83 -5.43 13.42 0.31
N ASP A 84 -6.36 14.37 0.27
CA ASP A 84 -7.81 14.16 0.53
C ASP A 84 -8.41 13.01 -0.29
N LYS A 85 -7.96 12.84 -1.53
CA LYS A 85 -8.47 11.80 -2.43
C LYS A 85 -7.87 10.45 -2.08
N TYR A 86 -6.61 10.40 -1.66
CA TYR A 86 -6.03 9.19 -1.07
C TYR A 86 -6.86 8.73 0.14
N PHE A 87 -7.23 9.64 1.06
CA PHE A 87 -8.08 9.29 2.21
C PHE A 87 -9.46 8.77 1.83
N SER A 88 -10.08 9.43 0.83
CA SER A 88 -11.36 8.99 0.31
C SER A 88 -11.28 7.59 -0.31
N ASN A 89 -10.11 7.19 -0.83
CA ASN A 89 -9.88 5.88 -1.40
C ASN A 89 -9.58 4.83 -0.32
N VAL A 90 -8.66 5.10 0.61
CA VAL A 90 -8.30 4.14 1.67
C VAL A 90 -9.54 3.73 2.49
N ASN A 91 -10.42 4.69 2.83
CA ASN A 91 -11.69 4.39 3.53
C ASN A 91 -12.57 3.40 2.74
N LYS A 92 -12.71 3.59 1.43
CA LYS A 92 -13.50 2.68 0.57
C LYS A 92 -12.86 1.30 0.48
N VAL A 93 -11.52 1.25 0.40
CA VAL A 93 -10.76 0.01 0.32
C VAL A 93 -10.88 -0.77 1.63
N SER A 94 -10.64 -0.13 2.78
CA SER A 94 -10.78 -0.76 4.11
C SER A 94 -12.20 -1.29 4.34
N PHE A 95 -13.23 -0.51 4.00
CA PHE A 95 -14.62 -0.94 4.10
C PHE A 95 -14.92 -2.16 3.21
N SER A 96 -14.36 -2.19 1.99
CA SER A 96 -14.53 -3.31 1.07
C SER A 96 -13.91 -4.60 1.61
N HIS A 97 -12.70 -4.52 2.19
CA HIS A 97 -12.04 -5.67 2.80
C HIS A 97 -12.78 -6.16 4.05
N LYS A 98 -13.30 -5.24 4.88
CA LYS A 98 -14.13 -5.59 6.04
C LYS A 98 -15.44 -6.27 5.63
N LYS A 99 -16.14 -5.78 4.59
CA LYS A 99 -17.38 -6.39 4.07
C LYS A 99 -17.17 -7.84 3.58
N LEU A 100 -15.97 -8.15 3.12
CA LEU A 100 -15.57 -9.51 2.72
C LEU A 100 -15.04 -10.35 3.90
N ASN A 101 -15.17 -9.87 5.14
CA ASN A 101 -14.68 -10.51 6.36
C ASN A 101 -13.19 -10.85 6.31
N ILE A 102 -12.39 -9.99 5.68
CA ILE A 102 -10.93 -10.16 5.64
C ILE A 102 -10.35 -9.82 7.00
N PRO A 103 -9.70 -10.78 7.70
CA PRO A 103 -9.05 -10.49 8.97
C PRO A 103 -7.99 -9.41 8.79
N LEU A 104 -7.91 -8.46 9.73
CA LEU A 104 -6.90 -7.41 9.70
C LEU A 104 -5.48 -7.98 9.60
N SER A 105 -5.20 -9.09 10.30
CA SER A 105 -3.90 -9.77 10.21
C SER A 105 -3.55 -10.26 8.81
N HIS A 106 -4.52 -10.78 8.05
CA HIS A 106 -4.31 -11.15 6.65
C HIS A 106 -4.07 -9.94 5.76
N TYR A 107 -4.80 -8.85 6.02
CA TYR A 107 -4.60 -7.61 5.27
C TYR A 107 -3.20 -7.02 5.57
N ILE A 108 -2.77 -6.91 6.83
CA ILE A 108 -1.42 -6.46 7.17
C ILE A 108 -0.36 -7.37 6.54
N SER A 109 -0.57 -8.69 6.56
CA SER A 109 0.37 -9.64 5.97
C SER A 109 0.49 -9.50 4.45
N SER A 110 -0.58 -9.05 3.76
CA SER A 110 -0.53 -8.83 2.31
C SER A 110 0.41 -7.70 1.92
N TYR A 111 0.51 -6.65 2.74
CA TYR A 111 1.49 -5.57 2.56
C TYR A 111 2.92 -6.09 2.57
N GLY A 112 3.24 -7.03 3.47
CA GLY A 112 4.58 -7.64 3.51
C GLY A 112 4.93 -8.39 2.23
N VAL A 113 3.97 -9.11 1.64
CA VAL A 113 4.17 -9.82 0.37
C VAL A 113 4.37 -8.83 -0.78
N ILE A 114 3.51 -7.81 -0.89
CA ILE A 114 3.61 -6.80 -1.95
C ILE A 114 4.93 -6.01 -1.83
N LEU A 115 5.28 -5.60 -0.61
CA LEU A 115 6.52 -4.86 -0.35
C LEU A 115 7.75 -5.68 -0.75
N ASN A 116 7.78 -6.99 -0.47
CA ASN A 116 8.86 -7.85 -0.91
C ASN A 116 9.02 -7.86 -2.44
N GLU A 117 7.92 -7.91 -3.20
CA GLU A 117 7.99 -7.85 -4.67
C GLU A 117 8.49 -6.49 -5.17
N PHE A 118 8.04 -5.40 -4.57
CA PHE A 118 8.52 -4.05 -4.89
C PHE A 118 10.02 -3.89 -4.59
N GLU A 119 10.49 -4.40 -3.46
CA GLU A 119 11.91 -4.36 -3.10
C GLU A 119 12.78 -5.21 -4.03
N LYS A 120 12.29 -6.36 -4.51
CA LYS A 120 12.99 -7.17 -5.51
C LYS A 120 13.19 -6.40 -6.81
N ILE A 121 12.15 -5.69 -7.28
CA ILE A 121 12.24 -4.88 -8.49
C ILE A 121 13.32 -3.81 -8.32
N LEU A 122 13.30 -3.06 -7.21
CA LEU A 122 14.34 -2.05 -6.95
C LEU A 122 15.74 -2.63 -6.89
N LYS A 123 15.92 -3.81 -6.27
CA LYS A 123 17.23 -4.46 -6.22
C LYS A 123 17.77 -4.85 -7.59
N VAL A 124 16.89 -5.18 -8.54
CA VAL A 124 17.28 -5.54 -9.91
C VAL A 124 17.51 -4.28 -10.74
N GLU A 125 16.53 -3.38 -10.79
CA GLU A 125 16.55 -2.20 -11.67
C GLU A 125 17.51 -1.10 -11.19
N CYS A 126 17.85 -1.09 -9.89
CA CYS A 126 18.66 -0.05 -9.27
C CYS A 126 19.89 -0.62 -8.56
N ALA A 127 20.38 -1.80 -8.96
CA ALA A 127 21.51 -2.49 -8.31
C ALA A 127 22.75 -1.57 -8.12
N ASP A 128 23.03 -0.73 -9.11
CA ASP A 128 24.17 0.19 -9.12
C ASP A 128 23.80 1.65 -8.77
N ASP A 129 22.53 1.96 -8.47
CA ASP A 129 22.15 3.32 -8.06
C ASP A 129 22.59 3.53 -6.60
N PRO A 130 23.48 4.49 -6.30
CA PRO A 130 23.93 4.75 -4.94
C PRO A 130 22.80 5.18 -4.00
N ARG A 131 21.62 5.52 -4.54
CA ARG A 131 20.42 5.95 -3.81
C ARG A 131 19.44 4.80 -3.54
N LEU A 132 19.83 3.55 -3.78
CA LEU A 132 18.96 2.38 -3.59
C LEU A 132 18.43 2.29 -2.15
N LEU A 133 19.26 2.57 -1.15
CA LEU A 133 18.85 2.50 0.25
C LEU A 133 17.81 3.56 0.61
N GLU A 134 17.94 4.76 0.05
CA GLU A 134 16.99 5.85 0.23
C GLU A 134 15.66 5.55 -0.49
N MET A 135 15.71 4.96 -1.69
CA MET A 135 14.52 4.49 -2.40
C MET A 135 13.78 3.40 -1.61
N LEU A 136 14.51 2.42 -1.07
CA LEU A 136 13.94 1.38 -0.20
C LEU A 136 13.35 1.97 1.08
N SER A 137 14.02 2.95 1.70
CA SER A 137 13.53 3.64 2.89
C SER A 137 12.23 4.41 2.61
N GLY A 138 12.21 5.25 1.56
CA GLY A 138 11.03 6.03 1.18
C GLY A 138 9.84 5.12 0.84
N LEU A 139 10.07 4.07 0.06
CA LEU A 139 9.07 3.04 -0.26
C LEU A 139 8.45 2.46 1.01
N ARG A 140 9.28 1.95 1.93
CA ARG A 140 8.83 1.33 3.18
C ARG A 140 8.02 2.31 4.02
N LYS A 141 8.53 3.51 4.26
CA LYS A 141 7.85 4.53 5.07
C LYS A 141 6.45 4.82 4.53
N PHE A 142 6.31 5.01 3.21
CA PHE A 142 5.00 5.25 2.59
C PHE A 142 4.03 4.08 2.77
N VAL A 143 4.51 2.86 2.56
CA VAL A 143 3.73 1.63 2.78
C VAL A 143 3.31 1.49 4.24
N PHE A 144 4.18 1.85 5.19
CA PHE A 144 3.88 1.76 6.62
C PHE A 144 2.89 2.84 7.10
N VAL A 145 2.88 4.04 6.51
CA VAL A 145 1.79 5.00 6.76
C VAL A 145 0.47 4.44 6.23
N ASP A 146 0.46 3.88 5.01
CA ASP A 146 -0.75 3.32 4.41
C ASP A 146 -1.37 2.21 5.26
N VAL A 147 -0.56 1.24 5.70
CA VAL A 147 -1.06 0.15 6.56
C VAL A 147 -1.50 0.67 7.94
N SER A 148 -0.83 1.69 8.51
CA SER A 148 -1.22 2.28 9.79
C SER A 148 -2.63 2.89 9.72
N ILE A 149 -2.94 3.55 8.61
CA ILE A 149 -4.27 4.11 8.36
C ILE A 149 -5.30 2.99 8.21
N VAL A 150 -4.98 1.93 7.46
CA VAL A 150 -5.85 0.77 7.31
C VAL A 150 -6.17 0.12 8.67
N CYS A 151 -5.16 -0.10 9.52
CA CYS A 151 -5.34 -0.64 10.88
C CYS A 151 -6.34 0.20 11.67
N LYS A 152 -6.16 1.52 11.66
CA LYS A 152 -7.06 2.44 12.35
C LYS A 152 -8.49 2.39 11.82
N MET A 153 -8.67 2.30 10.50
CA MET A 153 -10.00 2.17 9.89
C MET A 153 -10.69 0.86 10.25
N TYR A 154 -9.93 -0.20 10.54
CA TYR A 154 -10.48 -1.45 11.05
C TYR A 154 -10.94 -1.32 12.52
N ASP A 155 -10.17 -0.61 13.35
CA ASP A 155 -10.50 -0.36 14.76
C ASP A 155 -11.69 0.58 14.94
N ALA A 156 -11.80 1.63 14.12
CA ALA A 156 -12.89 2.62 14.21
C ALA A 156 -14.28 1.99 14.05
N VAL A 157 -14.38 0.87 13.34
CA VAL A 157 -15.66 0.18 13.08
C VAL A 157 -15.89 -0.97 14.09
N LEU A 158 -15.12 -1.06 15.17
CA LEU A 158 -15.38 -1.95 16.31
C LEU A 158 -16.11 -1.22 17.47
N ILE A 159 -16.31 0.09 17.35
CA ILE A 159 -16.93 0.94 18.38
C ILE A 159 -18.38 1.34 18.01
N ASP A 160 -18.86 0.93 16.84
CA ASP A 160 -20.27 1.03 16.39
C ASP A 160 -20.97 -0.33 16.46
#